data_AF-A0AAV0WM54-F1
#
_entry.id   AF-A0AAV0WM54-F1
#
_cell.length_a   1.000
_cell.length_b   1.000
_cell.length_c   1.000
_cell.angle_alpha   90.00
_cell.angle_beta   90.00
_cell.angle_gamma   90.00
#
_symmetry.space_group_name_H-M   'P 1'
#
loop_
_entity.id
_entity.type
_entity.pdbx_description
1 polymer ?
#
loop_
_entity_poly.entity_id
_entity_poly.type
_entity_poly.pdbx_seq_one_letter_code
_entity_poly.pdbx_strand_id
1 'polypeptide(L)'
;MQVLVLFQYVFCLEGVVTLRSDVKPVLVKSVHYCPATKKLHEHIHTDFLSTSFAFDSATSDCTYPIRDNEGNLLETEFGISVFKDRQTLIIRQSTETSPAGEPG
;
A
#
# COMPACT_ATOMS: atom_id res chain seq x y z
N MET A 1 25.57 8.67 -16.22
CA MET A 1 24.46 7.84 -16.70
C MET A 1 23.17 8.58 -16.37
N GLN A 2 22.63 9.32 -17.34
CA GLN A 2 21.38 10.09 -17.17
C GLN A 2 20.24 9.11 -16.92
N VAL A 3 19.74 9.04 -15.69
CA VAL A 3 18.45 8.42 -15.39
C VAL A 3 17.38 9.49 -15.66
N LEU A 4 17.11 9.72 -16.94
CA LEU A 4 15.96 10.49 -17.38
C LEU A 4 14.95 9.50 -17.98
N VAL A 5 13.80 9.38 -17.31
CA VAL A 5 12.52 8.83 -17.79
C VAL A 5 12.49 7.36 -18.23
N LEU A 6 12.11 6.46 -17.31
CA LEU A 6 11.37 5.23 -17.67
C LEU A 6 10.28 4.97 -16.62
N PHE A 7 9.19 5.75 -16.67
CA PHE A 7 7.97 5.45 -15.93
C PHE A 7 7.30 4.24 -16.61
N GLN A 8 7.09 3.14 -15.87
CA GLN A 8 6.42 1.88 -16.27
C GLN A 8 7.27 0.70 -16.79
N TYR A 9 8.54 0.58 -16.40
CA TYR A 9 9.32 -0.64 -16.65
C TYR A 9 9.82 -1.28 -15.35
N VAL A 10 10.03 -2.60 -15.39
CA VAL A 10 10.68 -3.36 -14.31
C VAL A 10 12.18 -3.36 -14.56
N PHE A 11 12.97 -3.03 -13.53
CA PHE A 11 14.43 -2.98 -13.60
C PHE A 11 15.07 -3.85 -12.52
N CYS A 12 16.31 -4.26 -12.78
CA CYS A 12 17.18 -4.87 -11.77
C CYS A 12 17.96 -3.77 -11.06
N LEU A 13 17.98 -3.80 -9.72
CA LEU A 13 18.76 -2.92 -8.87
C LEU A 13 19.63 -3.78 -7.95
N GLU A 14 20.89 -3.37 -7.80
CA GLU A 14 21.87 -4.01 -6.90
C GLU A 14 22.47 -2.94 -5.98
N GLY A 15 22.67 -3.28 -4.71
CA GLY A 15 23.21 -2.37 -3.72
C GLY A 15 23.03 -2.88 -2.29
N VAL A 16 23.42 -2.06 -1.32
CA VAL A 16 23.36 -2.37 0.11
C VAL A 16 22.19 -1.64 0.76
N VAL A 17 21.39 -2.37 1.56
CA VAL A 17 20.31 -1.76 2.35
C VAL A 17 20.91 -1.03 3.54
N THR A 18 20.71 0.30 3.61
CA THR A 18 21.29 1.13 4.69
C THR A 18 20.27 1.51 5.75
N LEU A 19 18.99 1.57 5.39
CA LEU A 19 17.90 1.83 6.32
C LEU A 19 16.71 0.95 5.98
N ARG A 20 15.98 0.55 7.03
CA ARG A 20 14.76 -0.24 6.96
C ARG A 20 13.74 0.37 7.90
N SER A 21 12.51 0.50 7.44
CA SER A 21 11.38 0.81 8.31
C SER A 21 10.90 -0.44 9.04
N ASP A 22 10.22 -0.22 10.16
CA ASP A 22 9.37 -1.26 10.74
C ASP A 22 8.29 -1.71 9.75
N VAL A 23 7.89 -2.97 9.88
CA VAL A 23 6.76 -3.52 9.13
C VAL A 23 5.49 -2.96 9.74
N LYS A 24 4.64 -2.35 8.92
CA LYS A 24 3.34 -1.82 9.33
C LYS A 24 2.24 -2.48 8.54
N PRO A 25 1.18 -3.03 9.18
CA PRO A 25 0.02 -3.51 8.46
C PRO A 25 -0.74 -2.33 7.84
N VAL A 26 -1.20 -2.51 6.61
CA VAL A 26 -2.01 -1.55 5.86
C VAL A 26 -3.31 -2.25 5.46
N LEU A 27 -4.44 -1.60 5.72
CA LEU A 27 -5.75 -2.10 5.35
C LEU A 27 -5.89 -2.16 3.82
N VAL A 28 -6.28 -3.31 3.30
CA VAL A 28 -6.55 -3.54 1.86
C VAL A 28 -8.05 -3.65 1.61
N LYS A 29 -8.74 -4.38 2.49
CA LYS A 29 -10.18 -4.59 2.40
C LYS A 29 -10.79 -4.55 3.79
N SER A 30 -11.76 -3.67 4.00
CA SER A 30 -12.59 -3.73 5.21
C SER A 30 -13.92 -4.40 4.90
N VAL A 31 -14.37 -5.23 5.83
CA VAL A 31 -15.67 -5.90 5.76
C VAL A 31 -16.50 -5.43 6.95
N HIS A 32 -17.78 -5.15 6.70
CA HIS A 32 -18.70 -4.61 7.69
C HIS A 32 -19.99 -5.40 7.69
N TYR A 33 -20.48 -5.74 8.86
CA TYR A 33 -21.76 -6.40 9.04
C TYR A 33 -22.84 -5.37 9.38
N CYS A 34 -24.00 -5.48 8.74
CA CYS A 34 -25.18 -4.70 9.10
C CYS A 34 -26.16 -5.58 9.91
N PRO A 35 -26.40 -5.30 11.20
CA PRO A 35 -27.33 -6.07 12.02
C PRO A 35 -28.78 -6.01 11.53
N ALA A 36 -29.19 -4.88 10.94
CA ALA A 36 -30.56 -4.64 10.48
C ALA A 36 -30.90 -5.47 9.23
N THR A 37 -29.99 -5.48 8.24
CA THR A 37 -30.21 -6.18 6.96
C THR A 37 -29.60 -7.58 6.91
N LYS A 38 -28.77 -7.93 7.92
CA LYS A 38 -27.97 -9.18 8.00
C LYS A 38 -27.05 -9.38 6.80
N LYS A 39 -26.60 -8.28 6.18
CA LYS A 39 -25.71 -8.29 5.02
C LYS A 39 -24.29 -7.90 5.40
N LEU A 40 -23.34 -8.39 4.62
CA LEU A 40 -21.95 -7.98 4.66
C LEU A 40 -21.68 -6.96 3.56
N HIS A 41 -20.94 -5.93 3.90
CA HIS A 41 -20.50 -4.86 3.02
C HIS A 41 -18.98 -4.87 2.95
N GLU A 42 -18.43 -4.88 1.74
CA GLU A 42 -16.99 -4.85 1.53
C GLU A 42 -16.58 -3.50 0.95
N HIS A 43 -15.46 -2.96 1.45
CA HIS A 43 -14.84 -1.75 0.93
C HIS A 43 -13.36 -2.03 0.66
N ILE A 44 -12.94 -1.82 -0.59
CA ILE A 44 -11.56 -1.99 -1.04
C ILE A 44 -10.85 -0.65 -0.89
N HIS A 45 -9.71 -0.66 -0.22
CA HIS A 45 -8.87 0.52 0.00
C HIS A 45 -7.71 0.49 -1.00
N THR A 46 -7.67 1.47 -1.90
CA THR A 46 -6.60 1.68 -2.87
C THR A 46 -5.71 2.84 -2.43
N ASP A 47 -4.40 2.57 -2.32
CA ASP A 47 -3.38 3.58 -2.06
C ASP A 47 -2.44 3.75 -3.26
N PHE A 48 -1.70 4.86 -3.31
CA PHE A 48 -0.73 5.16 -4.37
C PHE A 48 0.34 4.08 -4.56
N LEU A 49 0.60 3.27 -3.52
CA LEU A 49 1.60 2.20 -3.51
C LEU A 49 1.03 0.83 -3.90
N SER A 50 -0.28 0.72 -4.18
CA SER A 50 -0.91 -0.54 -4.53
C SER A 50 -0.49 -1.00 -5.94
N THR A 51 0.14 -2.17 -6.00
CA THR A 51 0.92 -2.64 -7.15
C THR A 51 0.08 -3.36 -8.24
N SER A 52 -1.25 -3.43 -8.10
CA SER A 52 -2.11 -4.20 -9.02
C SER A 52 -3.25 -3.36 -9.61
N PHE A 53 -3.29 -3.24 -10.94
CA PHE A 53 -4.46 -2.95 -11.80
C PHE A 53 -5.42 -1.80 -11.43
N ALA A 54 -5.03 -0.94 -10.50
CA ALA A 54 -5.79 0.20 -10.00
C ALA A 54 -5.30 1.53 -10.59
N PHE A 55 -4.64 1.50 -11.77
CA PHE A 55 -4.21 2.73 -12.45
C PHE A 55 -5.41 3.61 -12.87
N ASP A 56 -6.62 3.04 -12.86
CA ASP A 56 -7.86 3.69 -13.28
C ASP A 56 -8.86 3.90 -12.13
N SER A 57 -8.55 3.43 -10.92
CA SER A 57 -9.38 3.68 -9.74
C SER A 57 -8.77 4.81 -8.93
N ALA A 58 -9.54 5.90 -8.76
CA ALA A 58 -9.18 6.97 -7.85
C ALA A 58 -8.81 6.40 -6.46
N THR A 59 -7.83 7.03 -5.81
CA THR A 59 -7.48 6.74 -4.43
C THR A 59 -8.75 6.77 -3.59
N SER A 60 -9.07 5.66 -2.94
CA SER A 60 -10.22 5.59 -2.05
C SER A 60 -9.92 6.33 -0.74
N ASP A 61 -10.92 6.97 -0.15
CA ASP A 61 -10.80 7.48 1.21
C ASP A 61 -10.54 6.34 2.19
N CYS A 62 -9.53 6.50 3.06
CA CYS A 62 -9.17 5.52 4.10
C CYS A 62 -10.17 5.47 5.28
N THR A 63 -11.39 5.98 5.11
CA THR A 63 -12.39 6.06 6.18
C THR A 63 -13.26 4.82 6.17
N TYR A 64 -13.54 4.26 7.35
CA TYR A 64 -14.50 3.16 7.46
C TYR A 64 -15.93 3.66 7.18
N PRO A 65 -16.72 2.96 6.35
CA PRO A 65 -18.13 3.26 6.19
C PRO A 65 -18.87 2.98 7.51
N ILE A 66 -19.61 3.97 7.99
CA ILE A 66 -20.36 3.88 9.26
C ILE A 66 -21.82 3.48 9.01
N ARG A 67 -22.32 3.75 7.80
CA ARG A 67 -23.70 3.50 7.42
C ARG A 67 -23.79 2.87 6.04
N ASP A 68 -24.81 2.06 5.84
CA ASP A 68 -25.20 1.60 4.51
C ASP A 68 -26.02 2.67 3.76
N ASN A 69 -26.42 2.36 2.53
CA ASN A 69 -27.22 3.26 1.68
C ASN A 69 -28.63 3.53 2.25
N GLU A 70 -29.11 2.68 3.16
CA GLU A 70 -30.41 2.80 3.83
C GLU A 70 -30.30 3.56 5.16
N GLY A 71 -29.08 3.95 5.57
CA GLY A 71 -28.79 4.68 6.79
C GLY A 71 -28.62 3.81 8.04
N ASN A 72 -28.63 2.49 7.89
CA ASN A 72 -28.40 1.54 8.98
C ASN A 72 -26.93 1.58 9.42
N LEU A 73 -26.68 1.32 10.70
CA LEU A 73 -25.31 1.27 11.24
C LEU A 73 -24.58 0.01 10.78
N LEU A 74 -23.29 0.18 10.52
CA LEU A 74 -22.36 -0.88 10.14
C LEU A 74 -21.38 -1.16 11.29
N GLU A 75 -21.15 -2.44 11.55
CA GLU A 75 -20.15 -2.94 12.50
C GLU A 75 -18.96 -3.49 11.72
N THR A 76 -17.75 -3.03 12.02
CA THR A 76 -16.54 -3.48 11.30
C THR A 76 -16.07 -4.84 11.80
N GLU A 77 -15.96 -5.79 10.88
CA GLU A 77 -15.53 -7.15 11.15
C GLU A 77 -14.04 -7.32 10.84
N PHE A 78 -13.21 -7.09 11.85
CA PHE A 78 -11.75 -7.15 11.71
C PHE A 78 -11.23 -8.55 11.36
N GLY A 79 -11.90 -9.63 11.83
CA GLY A 79 -11.45 -11.01 11.63
C GLY A 79 -11.50 -11.50 10.18
N ILE A 80 -12.31 -10.86 9.33
CA ILE A 80 -12.46 -11.17 7.90
C ILE A 80 -11.98 -10.02 6.99
N SER A 81 -11.52 -8.92 7.60
CA SER A 81 -10.86 -7.82 6.89
C SER A 81 -9.43 -8.23 6.49
N VAL A 82 -8.95 -7.68 5.37
CA VAL A 82 -7.66 -8.04 4.79
C VAL A 82 -6.66 -6.92 4.99
N PHE A 83 -5.49 -7.28 5.52
CA PHE A 83 -4.35 -6.39 5.72
C PHE A 83 -3.14 -6.91 4.94
N LYS A 84 -2.32 -5.99 4.43
CA LYS A 84 -1.02 -6.28 3.81
C LYS A 84 0.09 -5.68 4.66
N ASP A 85 1.22 -6.36 4.73
CA ASP A 85 2.41 -5.79 5.35
C ASP A 85 3.07 -4.79 4.41
N ARG A 86 3.41 -3.61 4.95
CA ARG A 86 4.17 -2.58 4.24
C ARG A 86 5.49 -2.33 4.95
N GLN A 87 6.56 -2.33 4.16
CA GLN A 87 7.90 -1.99 4.59
C GLN A 87 8.60 -1.14 3.53
N THR A 88 9.38 -0.17 3.99
CA THR A 88 10.21 0.68 3.14
C THR A 88 11.68 0.39 3.43
N LEU A 89 12.46 0.21 2.37
CA LEU A 89 13.91 0.02 2.41
C LEU A 89 14.60 1.14 1.63
N ILE A 90 15.75 1.58 2.11
CA ILE A 90 16.63 2.51 1.40
C ILE A 90 17.88 1.74 0.99
N ILE A 91 18.13 1.70 -0.32
CA ILE A 91 19.27 1.02 -0.94
C ILE A 91 20.26 2.08 -1.39
N ARG A 92 21.54 1.89 -1.07
CA ARG A 92 22.66 2.68 -1.61
C ARG A 92 23.51 1.84 -2.53
N GLN A 93 24.19 2.51 -3.46
CA GLN A 93 25.16 1.86 -4.33
C GLN A 93 26.27 1.20 -3.50
N SER A 94 26.81 0.07 -3.96
CA SER A 94 27.96 -0.54 -3.31
C SER A 94 29.17 0.40 -3.37
N THR A 95 29.92 0.47 -2.27
CA THR A 95 31.12 1.31 -2.14
C THR A 95 32.20 0.94 -3.15
N GLU A 96 32.24 -0.31 -3.59
CA GLU A 96 33.15 -0.80 -4.62
C GLU A 96 32.85 -0.25 -6.02
N THR A 97 31.59 0.10 -6.29
CA THR A 97 31.14 0.64 -7.59
C THR A 97 31.01 2.17 -7.55
N SER A 98 31.16 2.78 -6.38
CA SER A 98 31.00 4.23 -6.20
C SER A 98 32.25 4.98 -6.66
N PRO A 99 32.11 6.09 -7.43
CA PRO A 99 33.25 6.91 -7.83
C PRO A 99 33.99 7.49 -6.62
N ALA A 100 35.32 7.38 -6.62
CA ALA A 100 36.14 7.92 -5.53
C ALA A 100 35.95 9.45 -5.41
N GLY A 101 35.46 9.90 -4.26
CA GLY A 101 35.28 11.33 -3.95
C GLY A 101 33.83 11.78 -3.75
N GLU A 102 32.84 10.92 -4.02
CA GLU A 102 31.43 11.20 -3.68
C GLU A 102 31.06 10.59 -2.32
N PRO A 103 30.25 11.28 -1.49
CA PRO A 103 29.70 10.67 -0.28
C PRO A 103 28.73 9.55 -0.67
N GLY A 104 29.09 8.32 -0.33
CA GLY A 104 28.25 7.13 -0.50
C GLY A 104 27.07 7.03 0.47
#